data_AF-A0A137QXT8-F1
#
_entry.id   AF-A0A137QXT8-F1
#
_cell.length_a   1.000
_cell.length_b   1.000
_cell.length_c   1.000
_cell.angle_alpha   90.00
_cell.angle_beta   90.00
_cell.angle_gamma   90.00
#
_symmetry.space_group_name_H-M   'P 1'
#
loop_
_entity.id
_entity.type
_entity.pdbx_description
1 polymer ?
#
loop_
_entity_poly.entity_id
_entity_poly.type
_entity_poly.pdbx_seq_one_letter_code
_entity_poly.pdbx_strand_id
1 'polypeptide(L)'
;MIPPQPILTWNQVVQYAFLSEFDLLKDSCEDVWERPWAKPAAQALMDRYFKIMRAHEEIKRLNVEICHVVTHLQDEDQFLHLKAQEISLTDPLLGHQVLKYHSLCTRFKSQHMHHFEELVKTPGWSGTLDAGTSIDKTMYAVILNIGHDSHAAGQNHSLYFGSKMPSQGKHLLEDSDDDDDDQEGNEDDQLDEGLDALIAIGY
;
A
#
# COMPACT_ATOMS: atom_id res chain seq x y z
N MET A 1 -52.84 -1.64 23.13
CA MET A 1 -52.90 -2.82 22.24
C MET A 1 -51.51 -3.04 21.69
N ILE A 2 -50.99 -4.26 21.77
CA ILE A 2 -49.68 -4.61 21.20
C ILE A 2 -49.96 -5.01 19.75
N PRO A 3 -49.43 -4.30 18.74
CA PRO A 3 -49.64 -4.68 17.35
C PRO A 3 -48.98 -6.04 17.08
N PRO A 4 -49.60 -6.91 16.26
CA PRO A 4 -49.00 -8.19 15.90
C PRO A 4 -47.67 -7.96 15.17
N GLN A 5 -46.59 -8.53 15.69
CA GLN A 5 -45.29 -8.44 15.04
C GLN A 5 -45.23 -9.38 13.82
N PRO A 6 -44.63 -8.94 12.70
CA PRO A 6 -44.45 -9.79 11.53
C PRO A 6 -43.50 -10.95 11.85
N ILE A 7 -43.82 -12.14 11.33
CA ILE A 7 -43.00 -13.34 11.51
C ILE A 7 -41.86 -13.29 10.48
N LEU A 8 -40.61 -13.27 10.95
CA LEU A 8 -39.42 -13.31 10.11
C LEU A 8 -39.06 -14.76 9.74
N THR A 9 -38.69 -14.97 8.47
CA THR A 9 -38.12 -16.24 8.00
C THR A 9 -36.61 -16.29 8.26
N TRP A 10 -36.04 -17.49 8.34
CA TRP A 10 -34.59 -17.66 8.56
C TRP A 10 -33.73 -16.93 7.51
N ASN A 11 -34.12 -16.98 6.23
CA ASN A 11 -33.42 -16.26 5.16
C ASN A 11 -33.40 -14.75 5.38
N GLN A 12 -34.49 -14.17 5.89
CA GLN A 12 -34.53 -12.75 6.23
C GLN A 12 -33.61 -12.45 7.41
N VAL A 13 -33.58 -13.31 8.44
CA VAL A 13 -32.67 -13.13 9.58
C VAL A 13 -31.21 -13.11 9.13
N VAL A 14 -30.82 -14.03 8.24
CA VAL A 14 -29.47 -14.04 7.65
C VAL A 14 -29.20 -12.79 6.83
N GLN A 15 -30.13 -12.40 5.95
CA GLN A 15 -30.00 -11.20 5.11
C GLN A 15 -29.90 -9.90 5.90
N TYR A 16 -30.46 -9.83 7.10
CA TYR A 16 -30.43 -8.64 7.97
C TYR A 16 -29.41 -8.75 9.11
N ALA A 17 -28.62 -9.83 9.17
CA ALA A 17 -27.60 -10.01 10.21
C ALA A 17 -26.60 -8.83 10.25
N PHE A 18 -26.32 -8.22 9.10
CA PHE A 18 -25.44 -7.05 8.98
C PHE A 18 -25.94 -5.85 9.80
N LEU A 19 -27.25 -5.69 10.02
CA LEU A 19 -27.79 -4.58 10.83
C LEU A 19 -27.30 -4.66 12.27
N SER A 20 -26.98 -5.86 12.74
CA SER A 20 -26.42 -6.07 14.09
C SER A 20 -24.96 -5.62 14.21
N GLU A 21 -24.25 -5.45 13.09
CA GLU A 21 -22.86 -4.98 13.05
C GLU A 21 -22.74 -3.47 13.34
N PHE A 22 -23.84 -2.72 13.20
CA PHE A 22 -23.87 -1.28 13.46
C PHE A 22 -24.38 -1.01 14.88
N ASP A 23 -23.45 -0.92 15.84
CA ASP A 23 -23.76 -0.57 17.24
C ASP A 23 -24.55 0.74 17.36
N LEU A 24 -24.34 1.68 16.43
CA LEU A 24 -25.07 2.95 16.34
C LEU A 24 -26.58 2.77 16.19
N LEU A 25 -27.03 1.67 15.58
CA LEU A 25 -28.45 1.39 15.34
C LEU A 25 -29.13 0.72 16.54
N LYS A 26 -28.37 0.24 17.54
CA LYS A 26 -28.93 -0.42 18.74
C LYS A 26 -29.70 0.56 19.63
N ASP A 27 -29.24 1.81 19.70
CA ASP A 27 -29.84 2.85 20.56
C ASP A 27 -31.02 3.56 19.89
N SER A 28 -31.02 3.63 18.55
CA SER A 28 -32.19 4.07 17.78
C SER A 28 -33.13 2.88 17.60
N CYS A 29 -34.05 2.67 18.55
CA CYS A 29 -35.14 1.70 18.41
C CYS A 29 -36.18 2.15 17.34
N GLU A 30 -35.70 2.78 16.26
CA GLU A 30 -36.47 3.08 15.07
C GLU A 30 -36.55 1.83 14.21
N ASP A 31 -37.67 1.71 13.51
CA ASP A 31 -37.85 0.71 12.47
C ASP A 31 -36.97 1.09 11.27
N VAL A 32 -35.77 0.51 11.22
CA VAL A 32 -34.77 0.80 10.18
C VAL A 32 -34.95 -0.12 8.96
N TRP A 33 -35.64 -1.26 9.10
CA TRP A 33 -35.78 -2.24 8.02
C TRP A 33 -36.62 -1.73 6.85
N GLU A 34 -37.52 -0.76 7.08
CA GLU A 34 -38.26 -0.11 6.00
C GLU A 34 -37.43 0.93 5.22
N ARG A 35 -36.27 1.34 5.73
CA ARG A 35 -35.43 2.34 5.07
C ARG A 35 -34.86 1.76 3.77
N PRO A 36 -34.86 2.54 2.67
CA PRO A 36 -34.38 2.04 1.38
C PRO A 36 -32.90 1.63 1.41
N TRP A 37 -32.07 2.24 2.28
CA TRP A 37 -30.65 1.89 2.44
C TRP A 37 -30.41 0.60 3.24
N ALA A 38 -31.39 0.17 4.06
CA ALA A 38 -31.30 -1.06 4.87
C ALA A 38 -31.79 -2.30 4.10
N LYS A 39 -32.30 -2.14 2.87
CA LYS A 39 -32.64 -3.26 2.01
C LYS A 39 -31.34 -3.93 1.53
N PRO A 40 -31.19 -5.27 1.67
CA PRO A 40 -29.95 -5.96 1.30
C PRO A 40 -29.50 -5.67 -0.14
N ALA A 41 -30.44 -5.64 -1.08
CA ALA A 41 -30.15 -5.34 -2.48
C ALA A 41 -29.62 -3.90 -2.69
N ALA A 42 -30.19 -2.92 -1.97
CA ALA A 42 -29.75 -1.54 -2.06
C ALA A 42 -28.36 -1.35 -1.42
N GLN A 43 -28.09 -2.04 -0.31
CA GLN A 43 -26.77 -2.04 0.32
C GLN A 43 -25.71 -2.66 -0.59
N ALA A 44 -25.97 -3.84 -1.17
CA ALA A 44 -25.04 -4.48 -2.10
C ALA A 44 -24.71 -3.56 -3.30
N LEU A 45 -25.72 -2.85 -3.81
CA LEU A 45 -25.54 -1.86 -4.86
C LEU A 45 -24.69 -0.66 -4.39
N MET A 46 -24.98 -0.13 -3.20
CA MET A 46 -24.20 0.97 -2.61
C MET A 46 -22.74 0.55 -2.37
N ASP A 47 -22.51 -0.63 -1.83
CA ASP A 47 -21.16 -1.15 -1.59
C ASP A 47 -20.39 -1.28 -2.89
N ARG A 48 -21.00 -1.82 -3.95
CA ARG A 48 -20.38 -1.88 -5.28
C ARG A 48 -20.09 -0.49 -5.82
N TYR A 49 -21.04 0.43 -5.73
CA TYR A 49 -20.87 1.82 -6.17
C TYR A 49 -19.70 2.51 -5.44
N PHE A 50 -19.64 2.40 -4.11
CA PHE A 50 -18.58 3.01 -3.32
C PHE A 50 -17.23 2.32 -3.54
N LYS A 51 -17.17 0.99 -3.70
CA LYS A 51 -15.95 0.28 -4.11
C LYS A 51 -15.41 0.81 -5.43
N ILE A 52 -16.27 1.01 -6.43
CA ILE A 52 -15.88 1.60 -7.72
C ILE A 52 -15.38 3.03 -7.52
N MET A 53 -16.08 3.87 -6.75
CA MET A 53 -15.64 5.25 -6.48
C MET A 53 -14.29 5.30 -5.77
N ARG A 54 -14.07 4.44 -4.77
CA ARG A 54 -12.80 4.32 -4.05
C ARG A 54 -11.69 3.82 -4.96
N ALA A 55 -11.95 2.85 -5.84
CA ALA A 55 -10.97 2.37 -6.81
C ALA A 55 -10.46 3.49 -7.72
N HIS A 56 -11.35 4.37 -8.21
CA HIS A 56 -10.95 5.53 -9.03
C HIS A 56 -10.10 6.55 -8.26
N GLU A 57 -10.37 6.75 -6.97
CA GLU A 57 -9.52 7.59 -6.12
C GLU A 57 -8.16 6.94 -5.89
N GLU A 58 -8.15 5.63 -5.61
CA GLU A 58 -6.94 4.89 -5.30
C GLU A 58 -5.99 4.84 -6.50
N ILE A 59 -6.51 4.69 -7.73
CA ILE A 59 -5.69 4.80 -8.95
C ILE A 59 -4.92 6.14 -8.98
N LYS A 60 -5.59 7.25 -8.64
CA LYS A 60 -4.93 8.56 -8.62
C LYS A 60 -3.87 8.66 -7.52
N ARG A 61 -4.13 8.08 -6.34
CA ARG A 61 -3.17 8.04 -5.22
C ARG A 61 -1.95 7.19 -5.57
N LEU A 62 -2.18 6.00 -6.12
CA LEU A 62 -1.12 5.09 -6.54
C LEU A 62 -0.23 5.70 -7.62
N ASN A 63 -0.78 6.46 -8.57
CA ASN A 63 0.06 7.18 -9.55
C ASN A 63 1.08 8.12 -8.87
N VAL A 64 0.69 8.80 -7.80
CA VAL A 64 1.61 9.68 -7.04
C VAL A 64 2.61 8.85 -6.25
N GLU A 65 2.16 7.77 -5.61
CA GLU A 65 3.01 6.93 -4.77
C GLU A 65 4.05 6.17 -5.60
N ILE A 66 3.70 5.69 -6.79
CA ILE A 66 4.63 5.07 -7.73
C ILE A 66 5.75 6.05 -8.08
N CYS A 67 5.43 7.30 -8.40
CA CYS A 67 6.44 8.34 -8.64
C CYS A 67 7.34 8.56 -7.42
N HIS A 68 6.78 8.59 -6.20
CA HIS A 68 7.57 8.72 -4.98
C HIS A 68 8.53 7.54 -4.78
N VAL A 69 8.05 6.31 -4.96
CA VAL A 69 8.86 5.10 -4.85
C VAL A 69 9.98 5.11 -5.89
N VAL A 70 9.69 5.44 -7.15
CA VAL A 70 10.72 5.54 -8.20
C VAL A 70 11.77 6.58 -7.85
N THR A 71 11.34 7.75 -7.35
CA THR A 71 12.25 8.82 -6.90
C THR A 71 13.15 8.34 -5.76
N HIS A 72 12.56 7.69 -4.75
CA HIS A 72 13.29 7.15 -3.61
C HIS A 72 14.33 6.11 -4.01
N LEU A 73 13.97 5.17 -4.90
CA LEU A 73 14.89 4.16 -5.41
C LEU A 73 16.05 4.75 -6.23
N GLN A 74 15.83 5.87 -6.93
CA GLN A 74 16.90 6.57 -7.63
C GLN A 74 17.82 7.32 -6.68
N ASP A 75 17.25 8.06 -5.74
CA ASP A 75 18.02 8.82 -4.75
C ASP A 75 18.86 7.90 -3.85
N GLU A 76 18.29 6.78 -3.38
CA GLU A 76 19.00 5.80 -2.56
C GLU A 76 20.18 5.17 -3.32
N ASP A 77 19.96 4.78 -4.57
CA ASP A 77 20.99 4.17 -5.43
C ASP A 77 22.18 5.14 -5.65
N GLN A 78 21.89 6.41 -5.96
CA GLN A 78 22.90 7.43 -6.13
C GLN A 78 23.63 7.72 -4.81
N PHE A 79 22.89 7.82 -3.70
CA PHE A 79 23.45 8.09 -2.39
C PHE A 79 24.41 7.00 -1.93
N LEU A 80 23.98 5.74 -1.98
CA LEU A 80 24.80 4.60 -1.56
C LEU A 80 26.06 4.47 -2.41
N HIS A 81 25.94 4.68 -3.72
CA HIS A 81 27.08 4.65 -4.62
C HIS A 81 28.12 5.73 -4.27
N LEU A 82 27.68 6.98 -4.09
CA LEU A 82 28.56 8.10 -3.76
C LEU A 82 29.17 7.95 -2.36
N LYS A 83 28.38 7.51 -1.38
CA LYS A 83 28.87 7.27 -0.02
C LYS A 83 29.85 6.10 0.06
N ALA A 84 29.64 5.05 -0.72
CA ALA A 84 30.62 3.99 -0.82
C ALA A 84 31.98 4.51 -1.33
N GLN A 85 31.97 5.35 -2.37
CA GLN A 85 33.20 5.96 -2.90
C GLN A 85 33.88 6.87 -1.87
N GLU A 86 33.12 7.74 -1.20
CA GLU A 86 33.63 8.64 -0.16
C GLU A 86 34.27 7.86 0.99
N ILE A 87 33.57 6.84 1.50
CA ILE A 87 34.06 6.02 2.61
C ILE A 87 35.28 5.20 2.19
N SER A 88 35.30 4.66 0.97
CA SER A 88 36.44 3.90 0.45
C SER A 88 37.77 4.68 0.45
N LEU A 89 37.73 6.02 0.45
CA LEU A 89 38.93 6.86 0.58
C LEU A 89 39.54 6.81 1.99
N THR A 90 38.71 6.62 3.02
CA THR A 90 39.13 6.63 4.44
C THR A 90 39.24 5.21 5.01
N ASP A 91 38.25 4.37 4.72
CA ASP A 91 38.18 2.97 5.11
C ASP A 91 37.70 2.10 3.92
N PRO A 92 38.65 1.47 3.20
CA PRO A 92 38.33 0.60 2.07
C PRO A 92 37.46 -0.61 2.43
N LEU A 93 37.59 -1.14 3.66
CA LEU A 93 36.84 -2.34 4.08
C LEU A 93 35.37 -1.98 4.31
N LEU A 94 35.12 -0.85 4.98
CA LEU A 94 33.76 -0.35 5.19
C LEU A 94 33.12 0.05 3.86
N GLY A 95 33.85 0.74 2.97
CA GLY A 95 33.34 1.07 1.64
C GLY A 95 32.95 -0.18 0.83
N HIS A 96 33.73 -1.26 0.92
CA HIS A 96 33.38 -2.53 0.29
C HIS A 96 32.10 -3.16 0.86
N GLN A 97 31.86 -3.05 2.18
CA GLN A 97 30.61 -3.50 2.78
C GLN A 97 29.41 -2.69 2.30
N VAL A 98 29.56 -1.36 2.17
CA VAL A 98 28.52 -0.50 1.61
C VAL A 98 28.23 -0.88 0.16
N LEU A 99 29.24 -1.18 -0.66
CA LEU A 99 29.03 -1.67 -2.04
C LEU A 99 28.28 -3.01 -2.08
N LYS A 100 28.55 -3.92 -1.14
CA LYS A 100 27.77 -5.16 -1.04
C LYS A 100 26.31 -4.88 -0.72
N TYR A 101 26.03 -3.99 0.23
CA TYR A 101 24.67 -3.58 0.53
C TYR A 101 23.99 -2.90 -0.67
N HIS A 102 24.70 -1.97 -1.33
CA HIS A 102 24.24 -1.31 -2.56
C HIS A 102 23.84 -2.32 -3.64
N SER A 103 24.65 -3.36 -3.87
CA SER A 103 24.33 -4.40 -4.86
C SER A 103 23.02 -5.15 -4.57
N LEU A 104 22.69 -5.33 -3.29
CA LEU A 104 21.41 -5.91 -2.87
C LEU A 104 20.26 -4.96 -3.18
N CYS A 105 20.39 -3.68 -2.83
CA CYS A 105 19.39 -2.65 -3.13
C CYS A 105 19.17 -2.50 -4.63
N THR A 106 20.22 -2.53 -5.45
CA THR A 106 20.10 -2.48 -6.92
C THR A 106 19.26 -3.63 -7.46
N ARG A 107 19.38 -4.84 -6.89
CA ARG A 107 18.55 -5.99 -7.30
C ARG A 107 17.07 -5.74 -7.02
N PHE A 108 16.73 -5.23 -5.82
CA PHE A 108 15.35 -4.90 -5.48
C PHE A 108 14.82 -3.76 -6.34
N LYS A 109 15.62 -2.71 -6.57
CA LYS A 109 15.31 -1.63 -7.51
C LYS A 109 14.97 -2.18 -8.89
N SER A 110 15.78 -3.08 -9.45
CA SER A 110 15.49 -3.71 -10.75
C SER A 110 14.17 -4.48 -10.75
N GLN A 111 13.86 -5.21 -9.68
CA GLN A 111 12.60 -5.94 -9.55
C GLN A 111 11.39 -4.98 -9.50
N HIS A 112 11.46 -3.93 -8.68
CA HIS A 112 10.39 -2.92 -8.60
C HIS A 112 10.19 -2.20 -9.93
N MET A 113 11.28 -1.79 -10.59
CA MET A 113 11.21 -1.16 -11.90
C MET A 113 10.59 -2.08 -12.95
N HIS A 114 10.91 -3.38 -12.92
CA HIS A 114 10.29 -4.35 -13.81
C HIS A 114 8.77 -4.43 -13.62
N HIS A 115 8.29 -4.54 -12.36
CA HIS A 115 6.86 -4.56 -12.09
C HIS A 115 6.17 -3.25 -12.52
N PHE A 116 6.81 -2.11 -12.30
CA PHE A 116 6.28 -0.83 -12.77
C PHE A 116 6.22 -0.73 -14.30
N GLU A 117 7.21 -1.25 -15.02
CA GLU A 117 7.19 -1.33 -16.48
C GLU A 117 6.10 -2.25 -17.00
N GLU A 118 5.81 -3.36 -16.32
CA GLU A 118 4.66 -4.22 -16.64
C GLU A 118 3.34 -3.52 -16.38
N LEU A 119 3.24 -2.80 -15.26
CA LEU A 119 2.05 -2.05 -14.89
C LEU A 119 1.71 -0.94 -15.91
N VAL A 120 2.71 -0.26 -16.47
CA VAL A 120 2.51 0.71 -17.57
C VAL A 120 1.88 0.08 -18.82
N LYS A 121 2.09 -1.22 -19.06
CA LYS A 121 1.51 -1.93 -20.22
C LYS A 121 0.05 -2.31 -20.00
N THR A 122 -0.47 -2.20 -18.79
CA THR A 122 -1.87 -2.55 -18.48
C THR A 122 -2.84 -1.53 -19.10
N PRO A 123 -3.98 -1.99 -19.65
CA PRO A 123 -4.97 -1.08 -20.20
C PRO A 123 -5.57 -0.22 -19.08
N GLY A 124 -5.60 1.10 -19.29
CA GLY A 124 -6.13 2.05 -18.30
C GLY A 124 -5.08 2.67 -17.36
N TRP A 125 -3.79 2.39 -17.57
CA TRP A 125 -2.73 3.14 -16.91
C TRP A 125 -2.80 4.64 -17.26
N SER A 126 -2.68 5.50 -16.24
CA SER A 126 -2.84 6.96 -16.36
C SER A 126 -1.72 7.76 -15.69
N GLY A 127 -0.75 7.10 -15.05
CA GLY A 127 0.36 7.73 -14.37
C GLY A 127 1.62 7.88 -15.22
N THR A 128 2.72 8.25 -14.58
CA THR A 128 4.04 8.41 -15.19
C THR A 128 5.07 7.62 -14.37
N LEU A 129 6.15 7.14 -14.99
CA LEU A 129 7.29 6.52 -14.31
C LEU A 129 8.49 7.47 -14.17
N ASP A 130 8.32 8.74 -14.53
CA ASP A 130 9.39 9.72 -14.41
C ASP A 130 9.65 9.99 -12.94
N ALA A 131 10.91 9.91 -12.54
CA ALA A 131 11.30 10.28 -11.19
C ALA A 131 11.05 11.76 -10.96
N GLY A 132 10.46 12.06 -9.82
CA GLY A 132 10.33 13.41 -9.32
C GLY A 132 11.62 13.91 -8.68
N THR A 133 11.51 15.01 -7.95
CA THR A 133 12.60 15.56 -7.14
C THR A 133 12.25 15.44 -5.67
N SER A 134 13.10 14.76 -4.88
CA SER A 134 12.91 14.69 -3.44
C SER A 134 13.03 16.08 -2.79
N ILE A 135 12.09 16.38 -1.90
CA ILE A 135 12.06 17.61 -1.09
C ILE A 135 13.10 17.51 0.03
N ASP A 136 13.20 16.34 0.66
CA ASP A 136 14.15 16.06 1.74
C ASP A 136 15.49 15.62 1.17
N LYS A 137 16.24 16.61 0.70
CA LYS A 137 17.63 16.40 0.31
C LYS A 137 18.48 15.95 1.48
N THR A 138 18.13 16.23 2.73
CA THR A 138 18.95 15.90 3.92
C THR A 138 19.22 14.41 4.10
N MET A 139 18.29 13.53 3.68
CA MET A 139 18.47 12.08 3.77
C MET A 139 19.48 11.54 2.75
N TYR A 140 19.55 12.16 1.56
CA TYR A 140 20.40 11.76 0.43
C TYR A 140 21.35 12.85 -0.02
N ALA A 141 21.64 13.84 0.84
CA ALA A 141 22.42 15.03 0.51
C ALA A 141 23.87 14.62 0.31
N VAL A 142 24.16 14.10 -0.86
CA VAL A 142 25.49 14.20 -1.41
C VAL A 142 25.60 15.63 -1.87
N ILE A 143 26.20 16.46 -1.01
CA ILE A 143 26.58 17.81 -1.35
C ILE A 143 27.45 17.69 -2.60
N LEU A 144 26.88 18.02 -3.76
CA LEU A 144 27.67 18.32 -4.95
C LEU A 144 28.47 19.57 -4.59
N ASN A 145 29.68 19.38 -4.06
CA ASN A 145 30.68 20.42 -3.97
C ASN A 145 31.09 20.79 -5.41
N ILE A 146 30.25 21.55 -6.09
CA ILE A 146 30.67 22.35 -7.23
C ILE A 146 31.48 23.48 -6.62
N GLY A 147 32.80 23.38 -6.79
CA GLY A 147 33.79 24.26 -6.18
C GLY A 147 33.43 25.73 -6.35
N HIS A 148 33.26 26.39 -5.21
CA HIS A 148 33.49 27.83 -5.13
C HIS A 148 34.57 28.03 -4.08
N ASP A 149 35.78 28.29 -4.56
CA ASP A 149 36.89 28.76 -3.74
C ASP A 149 36.45 30.03 -2.99
N SER A 150 36.37 29.93 -1.66
CA SER A 150 36.59 31.07 -0.78
C SER A 150 36.81 30.59 0.65
N HIS A 151 38.06 30.75 1.07
CA HIS A 151 38.53 30.89 2.45
C HIS A 151 37.45 31.30 3.47
N ALA A 152 37.25 30.49 4.53
CA ALA A 152 37.25 30.97 5.93
C ALA A 152 37.07 29.84 6.95
N ALA A 153 38.01 29.84 7.89
CA ALA A 153 38.00 29.32 9.27
C ALA A 153 36.71 28.67 9.84
N GLY A 154 36.89 27.42 10.28
CA GLY A 154 36.58 26.99 11.64
C GLY A 154 35.11 26.94 12.06
N GLN A 155 34.55 25.73 12.06
CA GLN A 155 33.63 25.27 13.10
C GLN A 155 33.46 23.75 13.03
N ASN A 156 33.94 23.07 14.07
CA ASN A 156 33.69 21.65 14.31
C ASN A 156 32.23 21.49 14.73
N HIS A 157 31.40 20.83 13.90
CA HIS A 157 30.12 20.32 14.37
C HIS A 157 30.21 18.80 14.48
N SER A 158 30.57 18.35 15.68
CA SER A 158 30.40 16.97 16.14
C SER A 158 28.90 16.69 16.22
N LEU A 159 28.41 15.72 15.46
CA LEU A 159 27.09 15.15 15.66
C LEU A 159 27.26 13.69 16.07
N TYR A 160 27.09 13.49 17.38
CA TYR A 160 26.97 12.21 18.05
C TYR A 160 25.85 11.39 17.40
N PHE A 161 26.18 10.23 16.81
CA PHE A 161 25.18 9.21 16.51
C PHE A 161 25.21 8.17 17.64
N GLY A 162 24.33 8.37 18.62
CA GLY A 162 24.04 7.35 19.62
C GLY A 162 23.19 6.26 19.00
N SER A 163 23.70 5.03 18.97
CA SER A 163 22.87 3.84 18.76
C SER A 163 23.38 2.72 19.67
N LYS A 164 22.54 2.44 20.66
CA LYS A 164 22.68 1.41 21.67
C LYS A 164 22.36 0.06 21.02
N MET A 165 23.34 -0.84 20.95
CA MET A 165 23.12 -2.24 20.59
C MET A 165 22.49 -3.02 21.76
N PRO A 166 21.55 -3.94 21.52
CA PRO A 166 21.39 -5.15 22.31
C PRO A 166 22.08 -6.32 21.60
N SER A 167 22.98 -6.97 22.33
CA SER A 167 23.67 -8.20 21.94
C SER A 167 22.85 -9.45 22.29
N GLN A 168 23.19 -10.55 21.60
CA GLN A 168 22.74 -11.95 21.74
C GLN A 168 21.59 -12.31 20.80
N GLY A 169 21.67 -13.27 19.88
CA GLY A 169 22.69 -14.26 19.60
C GLY A 169 22.09 -15.66 19.56
N LYS A 170 22.11 -16.25 18.36
CA LYS A 170 22.13 -17.69 18.00
C LYS A 170 20.77 -18.39 17.78
N HIS A 171 20.66 -19.01 16.59
CA HIS A 171 20.41 -20.45 16.32
C HIS A 171 19.52 -20.59 15.06
N LEU A 172 20.10 -20.78 13.89
CA LEU A 172 20.29 -22.07 13.17
C LEU A 172 19.08 -22.42 12.29
N LEU A 173 19.38 -22.62 11.01
CA LEU A 173 18.50 -23.04 9.93
C LEU A 173 17.82 -24.37 10.25
N GLU A 174 16.51 -24.45 10.02
CA GLU A 174 15.84 -25.66 9.55
C GLU A 174 14.85 -25.25 8.45
N ASP A 175 15.09 -25.82 7.27
CA ASP A 175 14.20 -25.82 6.13
C ASP A 175 12.94 -26.63 6.48
N SER A 176 11.77 -26.10 6.16
CA SER A 176 10.59 -26.93 5.92
C SER A 176 9.78 -26.29 4.80
N ASP A 177 9.87 -26.92 3.64
CA ASP A 177 8.88 -26.82 2.58
C ASP A 177 7.56 -27.37 3.12
N ASP A 178 6.48 -26.59 3.04
CA ASP A 178 5.12 -27.09 3.00
C ASP A 178 4.32 -26.17 2.05
N ASP A 179 4.14 -26.68 0.83
CA ASP A 179 3.21 -26.19 -0.17
C ASP A 179 1.77 -26.49 0.31
N ASP A 180 1.03 -25.48 0.75
CA ASP A 180 -0.42 -25.53 0.84
C ASP A 180 -1.01 -24.48 -0.11
N ASP A 181 -1.29 -24.94 -1.34
CA ASP A 181 -2.13 -24.27 -2.34
C ASP A 181 -3.59 -24.27 -1.84
N ASP A 182 -3.96 -23.30 -1.01
CA ASP A 182 -5.37 -23.00 -0.75
C ASP A 182 -5.94 -22.23 -1.94
N GLN A 183 -6.52 -23.00 -2.86
CA GLN A 183 -7.28 -22.55 -4.00
C GLN A 183 -8.58 -21.92 -3.50
N GLU A 184 -8.57 -20.60 -3.24
CA GLU A 184 -9.80 -19.83 -3.01
C GLU A 184 -10.70 -19.95 -4.24
N GLY A 185 -11.78 -20.72 -4.05
CA GLY A 185 -12.85 -20.88 -5.01
C GLY A 185 -13.47 -19.53 -5.35
N ASN A 186 -13.52 -19.25 -6.64
CA ASN A 186 -14.18 -18.10 -7.22
C ASN A 186 -15.69 -18.16 -6.93
N GLU A 187 -16.16 -17.52 -5.86
CA GLU A 187 -17.60 -17.41 -5.52
C GLU A 187 -18.29 -16.23 -6.22
N ASP A 188 -17.91 -15.91 -7.46
CA ASP A 188 -18.49 -14.78 -8.20
C ASP A 188 -19.60 -15.19 -9.21
N ASP A 189 -19.91 -16.48 -9.35
CA ASP A 189 -20.79 -16.96 -10.44
C ASP A 189 -22.26 -17.26 -10.05
N GLN A 190 -22.73 -16.85 -8.86
CA GLN A 190 -24.09 -17.27 -8.39
C GLN A 190 -25.08 -16.16 -8.05
N LEU A 191 -24.80 -14.90 -8.42
CA LEU A 191 -25.73 -13.78 -8.22
C LEU A 191 -26.19 -13.08 -9.51
N ASP A 192 -25.80 -13.58 -10.68
CA ASP A 192 -26.18 -12.99 -11.98
C ASP A 192 -27.63 -13.33 -12.39
N GLU A 193 -28.24 -14.37 -11.82
CA GLU A 193 -29.59 -14.81 -12.18
C GLU A 193 -30.72 -13.91 -11.62
N GLY A 194 -30.41 -13.00 -10.68
CA GLY A 194 -31.38 -12.11 -10.04
C GLY A 194 -31.58 -10.75 -10.73
N LEU A 195 -30.65 -10.34 -11.59
CA LEU A 195 -30.66 -9.01 -12.22
C LEU A 195 -31.47 -8.97 -13.54
N ASP A 196 -31.49 -10.08 -14.29
CA ASP A 196 -32.32 -10.18 -15.50
C ASP A 196 -33.83 -10.13 -15.20
N ALA A 197 -34.24 -10.58 -14.01
CA ALA A 197 -35.64 -10.48 -13.57
C ALA A 197 -36.05 -9.05 -13.16
N LEU A 198 -35.09 -8.19 -12.78
CA LEU A 198 -35.36 -6.82 -12.32
C LEU A 198 -35.28 -5.78 -13.44
N ILE A 199 -34.53 -6.04 -14.52
CA ILE A 199 -34.57 -5.19 -15.73
C ILE A 199 -35.88 -5.41 -16.53
N ALA A 200 -36.54 -6.56 -16.37
CA ALA A 200 -37.82 -6.86 -17.02
C ALA A 200 -39.05 -6.20 -16.35
N ILE A 201 -38.90 -5.58 -15.16
CA ILE A 201 -40.01 -4.94 -14.44
C ILE A 201 -39.64 -3.48 -14.14
N GLY A 202 -39.80 -2.60 -15.14
CA GLY A 202 -40.09 -1.19 -14.91
C GLY A 202 -39.14 -0.18 -15.55
N TYR A 203 -39.53 0.26 -16.75
CA TYR A 203 -39.72 1.70 -16.99
C TYR A 203 -40.95 2.19 -16.21
#